data_AF-A0A6B2T5W9-F1
#
_entry.id   AF-A0A6B2T5W9-F1
#
_cell.length_a   1.000
_cell.length_b   1.000
_cell.length_c   1.000
_cell.angle_alpha   90.00
_cell.angle_beta   90.00
_cell.angle_gamma   90.00
#
_symmetry.space_group_name_H-M   'P 1'
#
loop_
_entity.id
_entity.type
_entity.pdbx_description
1 polymer ?
#
loop_
_entity_poly.entity_id
_entity_poly.type
_entity_poly.pdbx_seq_one_letter_code
_entity_poly.pdbx_strand_id
1 'polypeptide(L)' 'MDRPLKDAADRRPVRQLRTLKWGLVPSWAKSPEGAARMINARAETVHEKPSYRRAFAARRCIVPADGYYEWVTGEQEREL' A
#
# COMPACT_ATOMS: atom_id res chain seq x y z
N MET A 1 -5.30 5.75 -12.05
CA MET A 1 -4.49 5.39 -13.25
C MET A 1 -4.36 3.89 -13.17
N ASP A 2 -5.49 3.20 -13.36
CA ASP A 2 -5.68 1.82 -12.89
C ASP A 2 -5.82 0.90 -14.09
N ARG A 3 -5.15 -0.24 -14.00
CA ARG A 3 -5.04 -1.21 -15.09
C ARG A 3 -6.45 -1.75 -15.43
N PRO A 4 -6.83 -1.79 -16.72
CA PRO A 4 -8.03 -2.50 -17.14
C PRO A 4 -8.01 -3.94 -16.64
N LEU A 5 -9.18 -4.57 -16.53
CA LEU A 5 -9.25 -6.03 -16.47
C LEU A 5 -8.32 -6.58 -17.56
N LYS A 6 -7.43 -7.50 -17.16
CA LYS A 6 -6.56 -8.18 -18.12
C LYS A 6 -7.52 -8.76 -19.18
N ASP A 7 -7.42 -8.27 -20.42
CA ASP A 7 -8.22 -8.65 -21.59
C ASP A 7 -9.61 -8.00 -21.74
N ALA A 8 -9.92 -6.90 -21.04
CA ALA A 8 -11.14 -6.14 -21.30
C ALA A 8 -11.05 -5.29 -22.58
N ALA A 9 -12.10 -5.36 -23.41
CA ALA A 9 -12.29 -4.50 -24.58
C ALA A 9 -12.41 -3.01 -24.19
N ASP A 10 -12.97 -2.75 -23.02
CA ASP A 10 -13.09 -1.43 -22.43
C ASP A 10 -11.94 -1.18 -21.44
N ARG A 11 -11.22 -0.07 -21.64
CA ARG A 11 -10.04 0.31 -20.84
C ARG A 11 -10.40 1.22 -19.66
N ARG A 12 -11.70 1.46 -19.40
CA ARG A 12 -12.13 2.23 -18.23
C ARG A 12 -11.72 1.51 -16.92
N PRO A 13 -11.25 2.26 -15.90
CA PRO A 13 -10.97 1.69 -14.59
C PRO A 13 -12.22 1.05 -13.98
N VAL A 14 -12.08 -0.19 -13.49
CA VAL A 14 -13.13 -0.88 -12.72
C VAL A 14 -12.60 -1.13 -11.32
N ARG A 15 -13.40 -0.79 -10.31
CA ARG A 15 -13.07 -1.07 -8.89
C ARG A 15 -13.11 -2.58 -8.66
N GLN A 16 -12.10 -3.13 -8.00
CA GLN A 16 -12.01 -4.56 -7.71
C GLN A 16 -11.58 -4.77 -6.27
N LEU A 17 -12.22 -5.73 -5.61
CA LEU A 17 -11.75 -6.28 -4.35
C LEU A 17 -10.84 -7.47 -4.65
N ARG A 18 -9.62 -7.46 -4.11
CA ARG A 18 -8.60 -8.48 -4.34
C ARG A 18 -7.84 -8.75 -3.05
N THR A 19 -7.48 -10.00 -2.82
CA THR A 19 -6.53 -10.36 -1.76
C THR A 19 -5.13 -9.95 -2.17
N LEU A 20 -4.44 -9.24 -1.28
CA LEU A 20 -3.07 -8.76 -1.48
C LEU A 20 -2.22 -9.12 -0.26
N LYS A 21 -0.90 -8.99 -0.41
CA LYS A 21 0.04 -9.11 0.70
C LYS A 21 0.16 -7.77 1.43
N TRP A 22 -0.04 -7.77 2.74
CA TRP A 22 0.29 -6.62 3.57
C TRP A 22 1.80 -6.59 3.81
N GLY A 23 2.46 -5.57 3.26
CA GLY A 23 3.91 -5.51 3.14
C GLY A 23 4.33 -5.47 1.67
N LEU A 24 4.76 -4.29 1.20
CA LEU A 24 5.11 -4.10 -0.20
C LEU A 24 6.33 -4.93 -0.60
N VAL A 25 6.21 -5.66 -1.72
CA VAL A 25 7.35 -6.27 -2.41
C VAL A 25 7.73 -5.35 -3.58
N PRO A 26 8.89 -4.66 -3.54
CA PRO A 26 9.32 -3.83 -4.65
C PRO A 26 9.45 -4.66 -5.94
N SER A 27 9.15 -4.06 -7.09
CA SER A 27 9.15 -4.79 -8.37
C SER A 27 10.52 -5.36 -8.78
N TRP A 28 11.60 -4.90 -8.15
CA TRP A 28 12.98 -5.32 -8.38
C TRP A 28 13.47 -6.36 -7.34
N ALA A 29 12.68 -6.63 -6.31
CA ALA A 29 13.03 -7.62 -5.29
C ALA A 29 13.00 -9.02 -5.89
N LYS A 30 14.04 -9.82 -5.61
CA LYS A 30 14.15 -11.21 -6.08
C LYS A 30 13.36 -12.20 -5.21
N SER A 31 13.00 -11.78 -4.00
CA SER A 31 12.25 -12.57 -3.03
C SER A 31 11.28 -11.65 -2.28
N PRO A 32 10.14 -12.16 -1.79
CA PRO A 32 9.26 -11.44 -0.88
C PRO A 32 9.81 -11.33 0.56
N GLU A 33 10.97 -11.91 0.84
CA GLU A 33 11.69 -11.70 2.10
C GLU A 33 11.89 -10.20 2.39
N GLY A 34 11.61 -9.79 3.62
CA GLY A 34 11.69 -8.37 4.02
C GLY A 34 10.45 -7.53 3.72
N ALA A 35 9.48 -8.03 2.95
CA ALA A 35 8.24 -7.30 2.67
C ALA A 35 7.44 -6.95 3.93
N ALA A 36 7.55 -7.77 4.99
CA ALA A 36 6.94 -7.50 6.29
C ALA A 36 7.44 -6.20 6.95
N ARG A 37 8.62 -5.70 6.59
CA ARG A 37 9.13 -4.39 7.05
C ARG A 37 8.54 -3.21 6.27
N MET A 38 7.82 -3.50 5.18
CA MET A 38 7.26 -2.50 4.25
C MET A 38 5.73 -2.43 4.36
N ILE A 39 5.20 -2.61 5.58
CA ILE A 39 3.76 -2.53 5.88
C ILE A 39 3.22 -1.10 5.86
N ASN A 40 4.08 -0.11 6.14
CA ASN A 40 3.75 1.30 6.22
C ASN A 40 4.66 2.14 5.32
N ALA A 41 4.09 3.17 4.71
CA ALA A 41 4.81 4.16 3.92
C ALA A 41 4.48 5.57 4.41
N ARG A 42 5.52 6.35 4.74
CA ARG A 42 5.40 7.75 5.20
C ARG A 42 4.92 8.65 4.06
N ALA A 43 3.79 9.32 4.23
CA ALA A 43 3.16 10.12 3.18
C ALA A 43 4.08 11.23 2.63
N GLU A 44 4.93 11.79 3.50
CA GLU A 44 5.88 12.85 3.20
C GLU A 44 6.93 12.41 2.17
N THR A 45 7.31 11.12 2.15
CA THR A 45 8.44 10.62 1.32
C THR A 45 8.05 9.50 0.37
N VAL A 46 6.77 9.10 0.34
CA VAL A 46 6.27 7.97 -0.47
C VAL A 46 6.51 8.17 -1.97
N HIS A 47 6.54 9.42 -2.43
CA HIS A 47 6.73 9.79 -3.83
C HIS A 47 8.20 9.77 -4.27
N GLU A 48 9.15 9.77 -3.33
CA GLU A 48 10.58 9.82 -3.62
C GLU A 48 11.25 8.44 -3.45
N LYS A 49 10.86 7.70 -2.40
CA LYS A 49 11.51 6.45 -2.02
C LYS A 49 11.42 5.40 -3.15
N PRO A 50 12.54 4.79 -3.60
CA PRO A 50 12.55 3.88 -4.75
C PRO A 50 11.58 2.70 -4.64
N SER A 51 11.36 2.20 -3.43
CA SER A 51 10.44 1.11 -3.16
C SER A 51 8.98 1.49 -3.39
N TYR A 52 8.60 2.75 -3.17
CA TYR A 52 7.21 3.21 -3.17
C TYR A 52 6.85 4.06 -4.39
N ARG A 53 7.76 4.91 -4.90
CA ARG A 53 7.46 5.96 -5.89
C ARG A 53 6.64 5.51 -7.11
N ARG A 54 6.95 4.33 -7.66
CA ARG A 54 6.23 3.77 -8.81
C ARG A 54 4.83 3.29 -8.43
N ALA A 55 4.69 2.64 -7.28
CA ALA A 55 3.41 2.18 -6.77
C ALA A 55 2.52 3.37 -6.37
N PHE A 56 3.10 4.42 -5.78
CA PHE A 56 2.40 5.64 -5.43
C PHE A 56 1.77 6.32 -6.66
N ALA A 57 2.51 6.42 -7.77
CA ALA A 57 2.02 7.06 -8.99
C ALA A 57 0.90 6.27 -9.71
N ALA A 58 0.94 4.93 -9.66
CA ALA A 58 0.15 4.10 -10.58
C ALA A 58 -0.56 2.89 -9.97
N ARG A 59 -0.37 2.59 -8.68
CA ARG A 59 -0.91 1.37 -8.01
C ARG A 59 -1.48 1.69 -6.63
N ARG A 60 -2.27 2.76 -6.55
CA ARG A 60 -2.96 3.16 -5.33
C ARG A 60 -4.10 2.18 -5.05
N CYS A 61 -4.30 1.85 -3.79
CA CYS A 61 -5.42 1.03 -3.35
C CYS A 61 -5.98 1.59 -2.05
N ILE A 62 -7.18 1.13 -1.71
CA ILE A 62 -7.81 1.34 -0.40
C ILE A 62 -7.71 0.02 0.33
N VAL A 63 -7.30 0.06 1.60
CA VAL A 63 -7.32 -1.09 2.50
C VAL A 63 -8.54 -0.95 3.40
N PRO A 64 -9.64 -1.68 3.16
CA PRO A 64 -10.79 -1.66 4.04
C PRO A 64 -10.42 -2.28 5.39
N ALA A 65 -10.78 -1.61 6.48
CA ALA A 65 -10.63 -2.11 7.84
C ALA A 65 -11.70 -1.48 8.74
N ASP A 66 -12.16 -2.21 9.76
CA ASP A 66 -13.07 -1.68 10.78
C ASP A 66 -12.36 -0.66 11.69
N GLY A 67 -11.04 -0.80 11.83
CA GLY A 67 -10.17 0.07 12.63
C GLY A 67 -8.71 -0.43 12.60
N TYR A 68 -7.85 0.21 13.38
CA TYR A 68 -6.47 -0.22 13.61
C TYR A 68 -6.13 -0.12 15.10
N TYR A 69 -5.12 -0.87 15.54
CA TYR A 69 -4.59 -0.81 16.89
C TYR A 69 -3.34 0.05 16.93
N GLU A 70 -3.18 0.82 17.98
CA GLU A 70 -1.96 1.56 18.29
C GLU A 70 -1.66 1.38 19.78
N TRP A 71 -0.37 1.33 20.12
CA TRP A 71 0.05 1.18 21.51
C TRP A 71 0.52 2.51 22.05
N VAL A 72 -0.14 2.99 23.09
CA VAL A 72 0.25 4.20 23.79
C VAL A 72 1.54 3.93 24.56
N THR A 73 2.57 4.73 24.30
CA THR A 73 3.91 4.56 24.90
C THR A 73 4.18 5.54 26.04
N GLY A 74 3.41 6.63 26.15
CA GLY A 74 3.45 7.59 27.24
C GLY A 74 2.06 8.04 27.70
N GLU A 75 1.92 8.45 28.96
CA GLU A 75 0.62 8.89 29.51
C GLU A 75 0.02 10.06 28.72
N GLN A 76 0.86 10.97 28.19
CA GLN A 76 0.38 12.13 27.41
C GLN A 76 -0.28 11.75 26.08
N GLU A 77 0.00 10.56 25.54
CA GLU A 77 -0.59 10.10 24.27
C GLU A 77 -1.98 9.48 24.47
N ARG A 78 -2.44 9.25 25.72
CA ARG A 78 -3.76 8.65 26.01
C ARG A 78 -4.93 9.62 25.83
N GLU A 79 -4.66 10.91 25.80
CA GLU A 79 -5.68 11.97 25.76
C GLU A 79 -5.89 12.55 24.35
N LEU A 80 -5.20 12.00 23.35
CA LEU A 80 -5.39 12.29 21.92
C LEU A 80 -6.52 11.44 21.33
#